data_AF-A0A7H1MCM9-F1
#
_entry.id   AF-A0A7H1MCM9-F1
#
_cell.length_a   1.000
_cell.length_b   1.000
_cell.length_c   1.000
_cell.angle_alpha   90.00
_cell.angle_beta   90.00
_cell.angle_gamma   90.00
#
_symmetry.space_group_name_H-M   'P 1'
#
loop_
_entity.id
_entity.type
_entity.pdbx_description
1 polymer ?
#
loop_
_entity_poly.entity_id
_entity_poly.type
_entity_poly.pdbx_seq_one_letter_code
_entity_poly.pdbx_strand_id
1 'polypeptide(L)'
;MFEAFKQHYTNGIGRQKNNIKRFFNLKEEDIVVVPSGKSLSIGVVKGEKVFKPEWENRACNLVSVEFYMSKGSVFKIKRGDLLQKLESRLKVKTAIADLVKFQDEIREIIDSISEDEDIYQSCNIYTKHVKAAEKNFKDELLQSIRNETIRLSAGGNGLERLIKELLEIDGYKAKIKTKKQSPDIADIDIEAKKEGRFFKTCLLIQAKHHRGETDGHGLKQLMPTKIMMLPARNG
;
A
#
# COMPACT_ATOMS: atom_id res chain seq x y z
N MET A 1 15.99 3.12 -28.36
CA MET A 1 15.56 1.73 -28.07
C MET A 1 16.08 0.74 -29.12
N PHE A 2 15.72 0.91 -30.40
CA PHE A 2 16.03 -0.05 -31.47
C PHE A 2 17.54 -0.25 -31.69
N GLU A 3 18.37 0.79 -31.59
CA GLU A 3 19.83 0.68 -31.71
C GLU A 3 20.48 -0.10 -30.56
N ALA A 4 20.11 0.18 -29.31
CA ALA A 4 20.55 -0.60 -28.15
C ALA A 4 20.11 -2.08 -28.24
N PHE A 5 18.94 -2.32 -28.83
CA PHE A 5 18.42 -3.67 -29.08
C PHE A 5 19.26 -4.43 -30.12
N LYS A 6 19.62 -3.79 -31.25
CA LYS A 6 20.50 -4.40 -32.27
C LYS A 6 21.86 -4.78 -31.71
N GLN A 7 22.44 -3.93 -30.86
CA GLN A 7 23.74 -4.18 -30.23
C GLN A 7 23.72 -5.37 -29.27
N HIS A 8 22.58 -5.66 -28.64
CA HIS A 8 22.44 -6.78 -27.71
C HIS A 8 22.20 -8.13 -28.42
N TYR A 9 21.58 -8.11 -29.61
CA TYR A 9 21.29 -9.32 -30.40
C TYR A 9 22.22 -9.43 -31.63
N THR A 10 23.53 -9.48 -31.40
CA THR A 10 24.57 -9.52 -32.44
C THR A 10 24.47 -10.73 -33.37
N ASN A 11 24.02 -11.88 -32.86
CA ASN A 11 23.84 -13.13 -33.62
C ASN A 11 22.42 -13.29 -34.21
N GLY A 12 21.61 -12.22 -34.18
CA GLY A 12 20.26 -12.21 -34.71
C GLY A 12 19.18 -12.71 -33.74
N ILE A 13 17.92 -12.53 -34.15
CA ILE A 13 16.74 -12.64 -33.27
C ILE A 13 16.12 -14.06 -33.21
N GLY A 14 16.62 -14.99 -34.04
CA GLY A 14 16.30 -16.41 -34.05
C GLY A 14 14.84 -16.78 -33.74
N ARG A 15 14.65 -17.72 -32.80
CA ARG A 15 13.34 -18.21 -32.34
C ARG A 15 12.49 -17.15 -31.61
N GLN A 16 13.08 -16.02 -31.20
CA GLN A 16 12.37 -14.96 -30.47
C GLN A 16 11.79 -13.88 -31.38
N LYS A 17 12.02 -13.96 -32.70
CA LYS A 17 11.55 -12.98 -33.70
C LYS A 17 10.08 -12.59 -33.52
N ASN A 18 9.20 -13.58 -33.32
CA ASN A 18 7.76 -13.32 -33.18
C ASN A 18 7.41 -12.63 -31.86
N ASN A 19 8.05 -13.01 -30.75
CA ASN A 19 7.82 -12.35 -29.46
C ASN A 19 8.26 -10.89 -29.51
N ILE A 20 9.41 -10.63 -30.13
CA ILE A 20 9.99 -9.30 -30.25
C ILE A 20 9.16 -8.44 -31.19
N LYS A 21 8.74 -8.98 -32.35
CA LYS A 21 7.81 -8.29 -33.26
C LYS A 21 6.52 -7.90 -32.54
N ARG A 22 5.93 -8.82 -31.76
CA ARG A 22 4.72 -8.53 -30.98
C ARG A 22 4.94 -7.45 -29.93
N PHE A 23 6.04 -7.50 -29.19
CA PHE A 23 6.39 -6.46 -28.21
C PHE A 23 6.50 -5.07 -28.85
N PHE A 24 7.21 -4.95 -29.97
CA PHE A 24 7.34 -3.67 -30.67
C PHE A 24 6.02 -3.19 -31.28
N ASN A 25 5.15 -4.12 -31.67
CA ASN A 25 3.84 -3.82 -32.24
C ASN A 25 2.77 -3.46 -31.18
N LEU A 26 3.04 -3.59 -29.88
CA LEU A 26 2.12 -3.13 -28.84
C LEU A 26 1.91 -1.63 -28.97
N LYS A 27 0.66 -1.21 -29.08
CA LYS A 27 0.24 0.19 -29.16
C LYS A 27 -0.33 0.65 -27.84
N GLU A 28 -0.41 1.97 -27.69
CA GLU A 28 -1.22 2.54 -26.62
C GLU A 28 -2.67 2.02 -26.73
N GLU A 29 -3.33 1.87 -25.58
CA GLU A 29 -4.68 1.31 -25.45
C GLU A 29 -4.81 -0.21 -25.70
N ASP A 30 -3.73 -0.89 -26.12
CA ASP A 30 -3.74 -2.36 -26.19
C ASP A 30 -3.95 -2.96 -24.80
N ILE A 31 -4.80 -3.99 -24.73
CA ILE A 31 -5.03 -4.77 -23.51
C ILE A 31 -3.96 -5.84 -23.38
N VAL A 32 -3.31 -5.89 -22.22
CA VAL A 32 -2.33 -6.91 -21.86
C VAL A 32 -2.83 -7.78 -20.71
N VAL A 33 -2.70 -9.09 -20.91
CA VAL A 33 -3.02 -10.10 -19.89
C VAL A 33 -1.72 -10.70 -19.39
N VAL A 34 -1.44 -10.52 -18.09
CA VAL A 34 -0.19 -10.95 -17.45
C VAL A 34 -0.48 -12.12 -16.50
N PRO A 35 -0.15 -13.37 -16.88
CA PRO A 35 -0.38 -14.53 -16.03
C PRO A 35 0.65 -14.60 -14.89
N SER A 36 0.18 -14.82 -13.65
CA SER A 36 1.03 -14.95 -12.45
C SER A 36 0.58 -16.12 -11.57
N GLY A 37 1.40 -17.17 -11.41
CA GLY A 37 1.10 -18.27 -10.49
C GLY A 37 -0.22 -19.01 -10.78
N LYS A 38 -1.25 -18.80 -9.94
CA LYS A 38 -2.63 -19.31 -10.10
C LYS A 38 -3.65 -18.24 -10.53
N SER A 39 -3.18 -17.04 -10.83
CA SER A 39 -4.01 -15.89 -11.22
C SER A 39 -3.48 -15.25 -12.50
N LEU A 40 -4.16 -14.20 -12.94
CA LEU A 40 -3.71 -13.23 -13.93
C LEU A 40 -4.08 -11.81 -13.49
N SER A 41 -3.45 -10.84 -14.12
CA SER A 41 -3.80 -9.42 -14.03
C SER A 41 -3.99 -8.86 -15.43
N ILE A 42 -4.91 -7.92 -15.57
CA ILE A 42 -5.20 -7.21 -16.83
C ILE A 42 -4.70 -5.77 -16.69
N GLY A 43 -4.15 -5.24 -17.76
CA GLY A 43 -3.81 -3.83 -17.83
C GLY A 43 -3.89 -3.27 -19.24
N VAL A 44 -3.75 -1.95 -19.34
CA VAL A 44 -3.83 -1.17 -20.56
C VAL A 44 -2.45 -0.56 -20.83
N VAL A 45 -1.96 -0.70 -22.06
CA VAL A 45 -0.65 -0.20 -22.48
C VAL A 45 -0.67 1.32 -22.62
N LYS A 46 0.36 2.00 -22.10
CA LYS A 46 0.57 3.46 -22.22
C LYS A 46 1.55 3.88 -23.32
N GLY A 47 2.01 2.93 -24.13
CA GLY A 47 2.86 3.19 -25.29
C GLY A 47 4.35 3.35 -24.99
N GLU A 48 4.74 3.79 -23.78
CA GLU A 48 6.14 3.90 -23.37
C GLU A 48 6.82 2.53 -23.31
N LYS A 49 7.99 2.41 -23.94
CA LYS A 49 8.78 1.17 -23.98
C LYS A 49 10.22 1.44 -23.57
N VAL A 50 10.78 0.57 -22.73
CA VAL A 50 12.15 0.67 -22.23
C VAL A 50 12.88 -0.65 -22.46
N PHE A 51 14.12 -0.56 -22.95
CA PHE A 51 15.01 -1.71 -23.09
C PHE A 51 16.11 -1.61 -22.04
N LYS A 52 16.23 -2.62 -21.19
CA LYS A 52 17.15 -2.71 -20.07
C LYS A 52 18.04 -3.95 -20.18
N PRO A 53 19.04 -3.95 -21.09
CA PRO A 53 19.92 -5.10 -21.31
C PRO A 53 20.72 -5.48 -20.06
N GLU A 54 20.95 -4.54 -19.14
CA GLU A 54 21.58 -4.77 -17.84
C GLU A 54 20.81 -5.74 -16.93
N TRP A 55 19.57 -6.12 -17.29
CA TRP A 55 18.75 -7.06 -16.51
C TRP A 55 18.85 -8.51 -16.98
N GLU A 56 19.68 -8.78 -18.00
CA GLU A 56 20.06 -10.08 -18.58
C GLU A 56 18.89 -11.07 -18.79
N ASN A 57 18.43 -11.70 -17.71
CA ASN A 57 17.42 -12.76 -17.69
C ASN A 57 16.07 -12.35 -17.07
N ARG A 58 15.90 -11.09 -16.64
CA ARG A 58 14.75 -10.62 -15.84
C ARG A 58 13.83 -9.65 -16.59
N ALA A 59 13.56 -9.93 -17.85
CA ALA A 59 12.71 -9.12 -18.74
C ALA A 59 13.31 -7.77 -19.14
N CYS A 60 14.27 -7.82 -20.06
CA CYS A 60 14.92 -6.63 -20.62
C CYS A 60 13.99 -5.76 -21.48
N ASN A 61 12.87 -6.31 -21.95
CA ASN A 61 11.86 -5.60 -22.75
C ASN A 61 10.70 -5.19 -21.85
N LEU A 62 10.57 -3.89 -21.58
CA LEU A 62 9.58 -3.32 -20.68
C LEU A 62 8.63 -2.42 -21.45
N VAL A 63 7.33 -2.53 -21.15
CA VAL A 63 6.29 -1.64 -21.65
C VAL A 63 5.51 -1.10 -20.45
N SER A 64 5.18 0.19 -20.49
CA SER A 64 4.36 0.83 -19.47
C SER A 64 2.91 0.38 -19.58
N VAL A 65 2.34 -0.03 -18.44
CA VAL A 65 1.01 -0.64 -18.35
C VAL A 65 0.33 -0.12 -17.08
N GLU A 66 -0.89 0.39 -17.25
CA GLU A 66 -1.82 0.64 -16.16
C GLU A 66 -2.60 -0.63 -15.86
N PHE A 67 -2.44 -1.16 -14.65
CA PHE A 67 -3.19 -2.34 -14.22
C PHE A 67 -4.48 -1.90 -13.53
N TYR A 68 -5.51 -2.74 -13.60
CA TYR A 68 -6.64 -2.64 -12.68
C TYR A 68 -6.18 -2.94 -11.25
N MET A 69 -6.66 -2.16 -10.29
CA MET A 69 -6.26 -2.16 -8.89
C MET A 69 -7.50 -2.27 -8.01
N SER A 70 -7.45 -3.12 -6.99
CA SER A 70 -8.46 -3.18 -5.94
C SER A 70 -7.79 -3.02 -4.58
N LYS A 71 -8.34 -2.13 -3.74
CA LYS A 71 -7.87 -1.86 -2.36
C LYS A 71 -6.35 -1.59 -2.29
N GLY A 72 -5.82 -0.82 -3.24
CA GLY A 72 -4.41 -0.43 -3.30
C GLY A 72 -3.44 -1.56 -3.71
N SER A 73 -3.94 -2.61 -4.36
CA SER A 73 -3.15 -3.73 -4.89
C SER A 73 -3.61 -4.10 -6.30
N VAL A 74 -2.71 -4.67 -7.12
CA VAL A 74 -3.08 -5.11 -8.47
C VAL A 74 -4.20 -6.15 -8.38
N PHE A 75 -5.30 -5.87 -9.07
CA PHE A 75 -6.45 -6.76 -9.16
C PHE A 75 -6.03 -8.07 -9.83
N LYS A 76 -6.48 -9.18 -9.25
CA LYS A 76 -6.09 -10.54 -9.66
C LYS A 76 -7.31 -11.40 -9.85
N ILE A 77 -7.44 -11.93 -11.06
CA ILE A 77 -8.47 -12.89 -11.43
C ILE A 77 -7.90 -14.29 -11.25
N LYS A 78 -8.60 -15.19 -10.57
CA LYS A 78 -8.15 -16.58 -10.44
C LYS A 78 -8.33 -17.27 -11.78
N ARG A 79 -7.38 -18.12 -12.15
CA ARG A 79 -7.45 -18.84 -13.43
C ARG A 79 -8.64 -19.80 -13.52
N GLY A 80 -9.08 -20.34 -12.38
CA GLY A 80 -10.24 -21.23 -12.33
C GLY A 80 -11.56 -20.54 -12.64
N ASP A 81 -11.58 -19.21 -12.67
CA ASP A 81 -12.76 -18.41 -12.97
C ASP A 81 -12.85 -18.08 -14.48
N LEU A 82 -11.89 -18.55 -15.29
CA LEU A 82 -11.84 -18.36 -16.74
C LEU A 82 -12.40 -19.58 -17.48
N LEU A 83 -12.78 -19.39 -18.73
CA LEU A 83 -13.10 -20.49 -19.62
C LEU A 83 -11.85 -21.34 -19.88
N GLN A 84 -12.06 -22.66 -19.98
CA GLN A 84 -10.99 -23.66 -20.10
C GLN A 84 -9.98 -23.36 -21.23
N LYS A 85 -10.45 -22.77 -22.34
CA LYS A 85 -9.60 -22.44 -23.49
C LYS A 85 -8.64 -21.31 -23.18
N LEU A 86 -9.09 -20.24 -22.50
CA LEU A 86 -8.22 -19.12 -22.09
C LEU A 86 -7.29 -19.56 -20.96
N GLU A 87 -7.80 -20.31 -19.98
CA GLU A 87 -7.00 -20.86 -18.89
C GLU A 87 -5.83 -21.70 -19.43
N SER A 88 -6.12 -22.61 -20.36
CA SER A 88 -5.11 -23.48 -20.99
C SER A 88 -4.09 -22.67 -21.78
N ARG A 89 -4.51 -21.60 -22.47
CA ARG A 89 -3.61 -20.71 -23.21
C ARG A 89 -2.63 -20.01 -22.27
N LEU A 90 -3.10 -19.53 -21.12
CA LEU A 90 -2.31 -18.77 -20.16
C LEU A 90 -1.33 -19.63 -19.35
N LYS A 91 -1.39 -20.97 -19.44
CA LYS A 91 -0.38 -21.87 -18.88
C LYS A 91 0.96 -21.80 -19.61
N VAL A 92 0.99 -21.36 -20.87
CA VAL A 92 2.21 -21.25 -21.67
C VAL A 92 2.95 -19.95 -21.34
N LYS A 93 3.96 -20.02 -20.46
CA LYS A 93 4.64 -18.85 -19.87
C LYS A 93 5.70 -18.17 -20.74
N THR A 94 6.11 -18.77 -21.85
CA THR A 94 7.37 -18.42 -22.55
C THR A 94 7.23 -17.50 -23.75
N ALA A 95 6.02 -17.04 -24.10
CA ALA A 95 5.82 -16.24 -25.31
C ALA A 95 4.81 -15.11 -25.12
N ILE A 96 5.10 -13.95 -25.71
CA ILE A 96 4.11 -12.89 -25.94
C ILE A 96 3.13 -13.44 -26.98
N ALA A 97 1.92 -13.73 -26.53
CA ALA A 97 0.89 -14.40 -27.30
C ALA A 97 -0.15 -13.42 -27.83
N ASP A 98 -0.59 -13.66 -29.05
CA ASP A 98 -1.84 -13.07 -29.52
C ASP A 98 -3.03 -13.79 -28.85
N LEU A 99 -3.93 -12.99 -28.28
CA LEU A 99 -5.14 -13.42 -27.57
C LEU A 99 -6.44 -12.91 -28.24
N VAL A 100 -6.40 -12.38 -29.46
CA VAL A 100 -7.59 -11.85 -30.17
C VAL A 100 -8.75 -12.84 -30.20
N LYS A 101 -8.48 -14.15 -30.32
CA LYS A 101 -9.53 -15.19 -30.28
C LYS A 101 -10.24 -15.37 -28.93
N PHE A 102 -9.80 -14.68 -27.89
CA PHE A 102 -10.39 -14.65 -26.54
C PHE A 102 -10.88 -13.25 -26.17
N GLN A 103 -10.97 -12.35 -27.15
CA GLN A 103 -11.28 -10.95 -26.91
C GLN A 103 -12.64 -10.75 -26.23
N ASP A 104 -13.64 -11.55 -26.59
CA ASP A 104 -14.99 -11.43 -26.02
C ASP A 104 -14.99 -11.75 -24.52
N GLU A 105 -14.39 -12.88 -24.13
CA GLU A 105 -14.23 -13.25 -22.71
C GLU A 105 -13.42 -12.20 -21.93
N ILE A 106 -12.35 -11.65 -22.52
CA ILE A 106 -11.54 -10.62 -21.86
C ILE A 106 -12.33 -9.32 -21.68
N ARG A 107 -13.17 -8.95 -22.65
CA ARG A 107 -14.04 -7.76 -22.56
C ARG A 107 -15.09 -7.92 -21.49
N GLU A 108 -15.77 -9.06 -21.42
CA GLU A 108 -16.76 -9.34 -20.36
C GLU A 108 -16.14 -9.22 -18.96
N ILE A 109 -14.90 -9.71 -18.79
CA ILE A 109 -14.15 -9.55 -17.55
C ILE A 109 -13.86 -8.06 -17.26
N ILE A 110 -13.46 -7.28 -18.27
CA ILE A 110 -13.18 -5.85 -18.10
C ILE A 110 -14.44 -5.06 -17.77
N ASP A 111 -15.56 -5.36 -18.43
CA ASP A 111 -16.83 -4.69 -18.21
C ASP A 111 -17.32 -4.95 -16.78
N SER A 112 -17.28 -6.21 -16.32
CA SER A 112 -17.62 -6.55 -14.93
C SER A 112 -16.70 -5.91 -13.88
N ILE A 113 -15.43 -5.67 -14.22
CA ILE A 113 -14.50 -4.93 -13.36
C ILE A 113 -14.86 -3.44 -13.31
N SER A 114 -15.28 -2.87 -14.45
CA SER A 114 -15.53 -1.42 -14.58
C SER A 114 -16.83 -0.99 -13.89
N GLU A 115 -17.74 -1.94 -13.64
CA GLU A 115 -18.95 -1.73 -12.84
C GLU A 115 -18.67 -1.68 -11.32
N ASP A 116 -17.49 -2.12 -10.87
CA ASP A 116 -17.10 -2.13 -9.46
C ASP A 116 -16.32 -0.85 -9.09
N GLU A 117 -16.95 0.04 -8.31
CA GLU A 117 -16.35 1.31 -7.87
C GLU A 117 -15.07 1.13 -7.03
N ASP A 118 -14.85 -0.05 -6.42
CA ASP A 118 -13.63 -0.34 -5.66
C ASP A 118 -12.42 -0.67 -6.57
N ILE A 119 -12.62 -0.77 -7.89
CA ILE A 119 -11.58 -1.10 -8.86
C ILE A 119 -11.24 0.10 -9.76
N TYR A 120 -9.95 0.45 -9.83
CA TYR A 120 -9.46 1.58 -10.62
C TYR A 120 -8.17 1.24 -11.37
N GLN A 121 -7.86 1.94 -12.46
CA GLN A 121 -6.62 1.73 -13.22
C GLN A 121 -5.46 2.56 -12.66
N SER A 122 -4.27 1.96 -12.49
CA SER A 122 -3.07 2.68 -12.05
C SER A 122 -1.77 1.97 -12.42
N CYS A 123 -0.69 2.73 -12.61
CA CYS A 123 0.65 2.21 -12.79
C CYS A 123 1.31 1.80 -11.45
N ASN A 124 1.69 0.52 -11.34
CA ASN A 124 2.26 -0.18 -10.17
C ASN A 124 3.54 0.45 -9.57
N ILE A 125 4.16 1.40 -10.26
CA ILE A 125 5.31 2.17 -9.74
C ILE A 125 4.84 3.12 -8.62
N TYR A 126 3.74 3.84 -8.83
CA TYR A 126 3.30 4.88 -7.90
C TYR A 126 2.95 4.32 -6.51
N THR A 127 2.20 3.22 -6.43
CA THR A 127 1.82 2.62 -5.14
C THR A 127 3.00 2.06 -4.35
N LYS A 128 4.03 1.54 -5.04
CA LYS A 128 5.27 1.09 -4.39
C LYS A 128 6.09 2.27 -3.88
N HIS A 129 6.21 3.34 -4.67
CA HIS A 129 6.90 4.55 -4.26
C HIS A 129 6.18 5.27 -3.11
N VAL A 130 4.84 5.33 -3.13
CA VAL A 130 4.05 5.89 -2.02
C VAL A 130 4.23 5.07 -0.76
N LYS A 131 4.10 3.73 -0.84
CA LYS A 131 4.30 2.85 0.34
C LYS A 131 5.74 2.89 0.85
N ALA A 132 6.72 2.97 -0.04
CA ALA A 132 8.13 3.10 0.33
C ALA A 132 8.42 4.47 0.96
N ALA A 133 7.89 5.56 0.40
CA ALA A 133 8.03 6.90 0.94
C ALA A 133 7.32 7.04 2.29
N GLU A 134 6.13 6.47 2.44
CA GLU A 134 5.41 6.42 3.72
C GLU A 134 6.20 5.64 4.77
N LYS A 135 6.75 4.48 4.40
CA LYS A 135 7.59 3.68 5.29
C LYS A 135 8.87 4.43 5.68
N ASN A 136 9.59 4.99 4.70
CA ASN A 136 10.82 5.74 4.94
C ASN A 136 10.55 6.96 5.81
N PHE A 137 9.47 7.69 5.56
CA PHE A 137 9.04 8.82 6.39
C PHE A 137 8.77 8.39 7.83
N LYS A 138 8.05 7.27 8.05
CA LYS A 138 7.81 6.73 9.40
C LYS A 138 9.10 6.32 10.10
N ASP A 139 10.01 5.66 9.37
CA ASP A 139 11.30 5.21 9.91
C ASP A 139 12.21 6.41 10.26
N GLU A 140 12.29 7.42 9.39
CA GLU A 140 13.03 8.67 9.61
C GLU A 140 12.45 9.45 10.79
N LEU A 141 11.12 9.65 10.82
CA LEU A 141 10.44 10.33 11.91
C LEU A 141 10.70 9.63 13.25
N LEU A 142 10.59 8.30 13.30
CA LEU A 142 10.85 7.52 14.51
C LEU A 142 12.31 7.63 14.95
N GLN A 143 13.27 7.55 14.02
CA GLN A 143 14.68 7.72 14.33
C GLN A 143 14.97 9.12 14.86
N SER A 144 14.40 10.15 14.24
CA SER A 144 14.61 11.52 14.68
C SER A 144 13.98 11.82 16.04
N ILE A 145 12.80 11.23 16.35
CA ILE A 145 12.20 11.30 17.70
C ILE A 145 13.11 10.61 18.73
N ARG A 146 13.66 9.43 18.42
CA ARG A 146 14.56 8.65 19.30
C ARG A 146 15.92 9.30 19.53
N ASN A 147 16.44 9.96 18.50
CA ASN A 147 17.77 10.59 18.53
C ASN A 147 17.74 12.06 18.92
N GLU A 148 16.57 12.61 19.27
CA GLU A 148 16.36 14.01 19.65
C GLU A 148 16.77 15.03 18.57
N THR A 149 16.81 14.60 17.30
CA THR A 149 17.24 15.45 16.18
C THR A 149 16.10 16.26 15.57
N ILE A 150 14.86 16.09 16.06
CA ILE A 150 13.71 16.92 15.65
C ILE A 150 13.67 18.20 16.49
N ARG A 151 13.31 19.31 15.83
CA ARG A 151 12.95 20.58 16.47
C ARG A 151 11.59 20.54 17.17
N LEU A 152 11.29 19.47 17.92
CA LEU A 152 10.12 19.47 18.81
C LEU A 152 10.40 20.42 19.98
N SER A 153 9.39 21.16 20.41
CA SER A 153 9.53 22.03 21.57
C SER A 153 9.93 21.20 22.80
N ALA A 154 11.01 21.61 23.46
CA ALA A 154 11.56 20.94 24.62
C ALA A 154 10.56 20.83 25.79
N GLY A 155 10.82 19.91 26.72
CA GLY A 155 10.01 19.75 27.94
C GLY A 155 8.71 18.95 27.76
N GLY A 156 8.68 17.97 26.85
CA GLY A 156 7.54 17.05 26.65
C GLY A 156 6.42 17.60 25.76
N ASN A 157 6.17 18.90 25.79
CA ASN A 157 5.12 19.60 25.05
C ASN A 157 5.14 19.32 23.53
N GLY A 158 6.33 19.20 22.94
CA GLY A 158 6.44 18.91 21.50
C GLY A 158 5.92 17.52 21.12
N LEU A 159 6.23 16.51 21.93
CA LEU A 159 5.75 15.14 21.72
C LEU A 159 4.25 15.04 22.01
N GLU A 160 3.76 15.71 23.05
CA GLU A 160 2.34 15.75 23.40
C GLU A 160 1.49 16.34 22.26
N ARG A 161 1.97 17.43 21.63
CA ARG A 161 1.32 18.03 20.45
C ARG A 161 1.30 17.10 19.25
N LEU A 162 2.42 16.44 18.96
CA LEU A 162 2.50 15.47 17.87
C LEU A 162 1.48 14.33 18.06
N ILE A 163 1.41 13.76 19.27
CA ILE A 163 0.45 12.68 19.58
C ILE A 163 -1.00 13.20 19.46
N LYS A 164 -1.29 14.41 19.93
CA LYS A 164 -2.61 15.04 19.78
C LYS A 164 -3.01 15.15 18.31
N GLU A 165 -2.13 15.65 17.45
CA GLU A 165 -2.40 15.81 16.01
C GLU A 165 -2.66 14.45 15.33
N LEU A 166 -1.86 13.42 15.65
CA LEU A 166 -2.08 12.07 15.14
C LEU A 166 -3.45 11.50 15.55
N LEU A 167 -3.86 11.72 16.80
CA LEU A 167 -5.17 11.28 17.29
C LEU A 167 -6.32 12.03 16.61
N GLU A 168 -6.16 13.32 16.34
CA GLU A 168 -7.15 14.13 15.62
C GLU A 168 -7.29 13.69 14.17
N ILE A 169 -6.19 13.33 13.50
CA ILE A 169 -6.21 12.70 12.16
C ILE A 169 -6.97 11.37 12.20
N ASP A 170 -6.78 10.56 13.25
CA ASP A 170 -7.51 9.30 13.47
C ASP A 170 -8.98 9.49 13.91
N GLY A 171 -9.46 10.74 13.95
CA GLY A 171 -10.86 11.09 14.24
C GLY A 171 -11.21 11.11 15.73
N TYR A 172 -10.22 11.20 16.62
CA TYR A 172 -10.45 11.50 18.03
C TYR A 172 -10.54 13.02 18.25
N LYS A 173 -11.34 13.44 19.22
CA LYS A 173 -11.22 14.77 19.85
C LYS A 173 -10.19 14.65 20.97
N ALA A 174 -8.97 15.14 20.75
CA ALA A 174 -7.86 15.04 21.71
C ALA A 174 -7.58 16.37 22.43
N LYS A 175 -7.18 16.30 23.69
CA LYS A 175 -6.85 17.46 24.53
C LYS A 175 -5.63 17.16 25.40
N ILE A 176 -4.60 18.01 25.29
CA ILE A 176 -3.46 18.01 26.22
C ILE A 176 -3.94 18.53 27.58
N LYS A 177 -3.61 17.81 28.64
CA LYS A 177 -3.98 18.13 30.02
C LYS A 177 -2.96 19.09 30.63
N THR A 178 -3.46 20.06 31.38
CA THR A 178 -2.63 20.96 32.18
C THR A 178 -2.35 20.34 33.54
N LYS A 179 -1.11 20.46 34.05
CA LYS A 179 -0.57 19.83 35.29
C LYS A 179 -1.25 20.17 36.63
N LYS A 180 -2.51 20.64 36.67
CA LYS A 180 -3.17 21.15 37.89
C LYS A 180 -4.65 20.80 38.05
N GLN A 181 -5.09 19.59 37.70
CA GLN A 181 -6.47 19.19 37.99
C GLN A 181 -6.53 17.77 38.56
N SER A 182 -6.72 17.73 39.89
CA SER A 182 -7.13 16.61 40.76
C SER A 182 -6.02 15.80 41.45
N PRO A 183 -6.11 15.55 42.78
CA PRO A 183 -5.16 14.73 43.54
C PRO A 183 -5.19 13.23 43.21
N ASP A 184 -6.26 12.75 42.56
CA ASP A 184 -6.59 11.32 42.45
C ASP A 184 -6.34 10.69 41.07
N ILE A 185 -5.80 11.44 40.11
CA ILE A 185 -5.60 10.94 38.75
C ILE A 185 -4.12 11.15 38.37
N ALA A 186 -3.42 10.02 38.22
CA ALA A 186 -2.03 9.95 37.84
C ALA A 186 -1.71 10.71 36.54
N ASP A 187 -0.40 10.95 36.32
CA ASP A 187 0.27 11.66 35.22
C ASP A 187 -0.30 11.38 33.79
N ILE A 188 -1.50 11.85 33.49
CA ILE A 188 -2.13 11.80 32.16
C ILE A 188 -1.80 13.10 31.44
N ASP A 189 -1.09 13.00 30.33
CA ASP A 189 -0.70 14.14 29.50
C ASP A 189 -1.76 14.46 28.44
N ILE A 190 -2.48 13.46 27.92
CA ILE A 190 -3.49 13.63 26.87
C ILE A 190 -4.75 12.80 27.16
N GLU A 191 -5.92 13.41 26.98
CA GLU A 191 -7.21 12.72 26.93
C GLU A 191 -7.75 12.79 25.50
N ALA A 192 -8.16 11.66 24.92
CA ALA A 192 -8.72 11.60 23.57
C ALA A 192 -10.02 10.81 23.53
N LYS A 193 -11.05 11.37 22.90
CA LYS A 193 -12.39 10.77 22.83
C LYS A 193 -12.82 10.58 21.39
N LYS A 194 -13.35 9.41 21.07
CA LYS A 194 -14.01 9.12 19.80
C LYS A 194 -15.39 8.56 20.06
N GLU A 195 -16.40 9.22 19.53
CA GLU A 195 -17.80 8.81 19.66
C GLU A 195 -18.33 8.52 18.26
N GLY A 196 -18.80 7.29 18.07
CA GLY A 196 -19.57 6.87 16.92
C GLY A 196 -21.01 6.58 17.33
N ARG A 197 -21.85 6.24 16.34
CA ARG A 197 -23.27 5.89 16.59
C ARG A 197 -23.47 4.72 17.56
N PHE A 198 -22.47 3.84 17.69
CA PHE A 198 -22.56 2.60 18.47
C PHE A 198 -21.40 2.40 19.46
N PHE A 199 -20.46 3.35 19.56
CA PHE A 199 -19.31 3.19 20.45
C PHE A 199 -18.83 4.54 20.98
N LYS A 200 -18.29 4.49 22.19
CA LYS A 200 -17.60 5.61 22.82
C LYS A 200 -16.27 5.10 23.34
N THR A 201 -15.19 5.66 22.82
CA THR A 201 -13.83 5.34 23.23
C THR A 201 -13.24 6.55 23.92
N CYS A 202 -12.65 6.35 25.10
CA CYS A 202 -11.88 7.35 25.81
C CYS A 202 -10.47 6.78 26.05
N LEU A 203 -9.46 7.47 25.57
CA LEU A 203 -8.05 7.15 25.77
C LEU A 203 -7.45 8.17 26.74
N LEU A 204 -6.72 7.65 27.71
CA LEU A 204 -5.92 8.42 28.66
C LEU A 204 -4.47 8.03 28.42
N ILE A 205 -3.67 9.00 27.98
CA ILE A 205 -2.35 8.78 27.42
C ILE A 205 -1.33 9.56 28.24
N GLN A 206 -0.26 8.87 28.61
CA GLN A 206 0.94 9.45 29.18
C GLN A 206 2.05 9.40 28.12
N ALA A 207 2.63 10.55 27.80
CA ALA A 207 3.70 10.69 26.82
C ALA A 207 5.05 10.75 27.55
N LYS A 208 5.90 9.76 27.30
CA LYS A 208 7.28 9.74 27.81
C LYS A 208 8.26 9.84 26.66
N HIS A 209 9.22 10.75 26.80
CA HIS A 209 10.37 10.88 25.91
C HIS A 209 11.62 10.57 26.73
N HIS A 210 12.21 9.38 26.54
CA HIS A 210 13.43 8.97 27.22
C HIS A 210 14.27 8.04 26.33
N ARG A 211 15.58 8.03 26.57
CA ARG A 211 16.50 6.97 26.11
C ARG A 211 16.52 5.84 27.15
N GLY A 212 15.96 4.68 26.83
CA GLY A 212 16.02 3.48 27.68
C GLY A 212 14.79 2.57 27.56
N GLU A 213 14.82 1.43 28.25
CA GLU A 213 13.62 0.61 28.50
C GLU A 213 12.80 1.26 29.62
N THR A 214 11.49 1.35 29.42
CA THR A 214 10.57 1.80 30.48
C THR A 214 10.42 0.67 31.49
N ASP A 215 10.80 0.90 32.74
CA ASP A 215 10.62 -0.06 33.82
C ASP A 215 9.12 -0.23 34.20
N GLY A 216 8.80 -1.27 34.97
CA GLY A 216 7.43 -1.54 35.42
C GLY A 216 6.81 -0.46 36.32
N HIS A 217 7.54 0.60 36.68
CA HIS A 217 7.03 1.74 37.43
C HIS A 217 6.15 2.65 36.57
N GLY A 218 6.47 2.84 35.28
CA GLY A 218 5.64 3.62 34.35
C GLY A 218 4.24 3.02 34.14
N LEU A 219 4.13 1.69 34.06
CA LEU A 219 2.84 0.99 33.95
C LEU A 219 1.99 1.10 35.22
N LYS A 220 2.63 1.10 36.41
CA LYS A 220 1.93 1.22 37.71
C LYS A 220 1.30 2.61 37.90
N GLN A 221 1.83 3.66 37.28
CA GLN A 221 1.22 4.99 37.30
C GLN A 221 -0.14 5.02 36.56
N LEU A 222 -0.36 4.15 35.57
CA LEU A 222 -1.63 4.08 34.83
C LEU A 222 -2.68 3.15 35.48
N MET A 223 -2.30 2.35 36.48
CA MET A 223 -3.17 1.39 37.15
C MET A 223 -4.25 1.95 38.12
N PRO A 224 -4.16 3.18 38.69
CA PRO A 224 -5.26 3.74 39.48
C PRO A 224 -6.53 3.98 38.64
N THR A 225 -6.42 4.00 37.32
CA THR A 225 -7.52 4.11 36.35
C THR A 225 -8.32 2.79 36.21
N LYS A 226 -8.48 2.07 37.32
CA LYS A 226 -9.26 0.84 37.42
C LYS A 226 -10.73 1.19 37.21
N ILE A 227 -11.27 0.70 36.10
CA ILE A 227 -12.68 0.40 35.81
C ILE A 227 -13.58 0.60 37.05
N MET A 228 -14.28 1.73 37.12
CA MET A 228 -15.48 1.84 37.95
C MET A 228 -16.63 1.28 37.12
N MET A 229 -16.77 -0.05 37.09
CA MET A 229 -18.05 -0.69 36.76
C MET A 229 -19.00 -0.31 37.90
N LEU A 230 -19.85 0.69 37.67
CA LEU A 230 -21.00 0.90 38.52
C LEU A 230 -22.02 -0.21 38.21
N PRO A 231 -22.51 -0.97 39.20
CA PRO A 231 -23.59 -1.93 38.98
C PRO A 231 -24.83 -1.20 38.50
N ALA A 232 -25.48 -1.73 37.46
CA ALA A 232 -26.80 -1.30 37.03
C ALA A 232 -27.76 -1.42 38.23
N ARG A 233 -28.31 -0.29 38.68
CA ARG A 233 -29.48 -0.30 39.55
C ARG A 233 -30.70 -0.37 38.65
N ASN A 234 -31.47 -1.44 38.82
CA ASN A 234 -32.83 -1.53 38.31
C ASN A 234 -33.67 -0.39 38.89
N GLY A 235 -34.33 0.34 38.01
CA GLY A 235 -35.43 1.25 38.26
C GLY A 235 -36.32 1.25 37.05
#